data_AF-A0A6F8YNV4-F1
#
_entry.id   AF-A0A6F8YNV4-F1
#
_cell.length_a   1.000
_cell.length_b   1.000
_cell.length_c   1.000
_cell.angle_alpha   90.00
_cell.angle_beta   90.00
_cell.angle_gamma   90.00
#
_symmetry.space_group_name_H-M   'P 1'
#
loop_
_entity.id
_entity.type
_entity.pdbx_description
1 polymer ?
#
loop_
_entity_poly.entity_id
_entity_poly.type
_entity_poly.pdbx_seq_one_letter_code
_entity_poly.pdbx_strand_id
1 'polypeptide(L)'
;MNSFDFLVGTWDVANRYLTRRLAGSDEWEEFPGRAVSRPFFDGAGNFDEIVFPTKGWRGATLRAYDPAARLWSLHWVSSRTGRMDPPVVGRFQDGVGEFTGTDVWEGRPVRVRFIWSGITADSAHWQQAFALEGGEWETNWHMHLTRAT
;
A
#
# COMPACT_ATOMS: atom_id res chain seq x y z
N MET A 1 4.78 -1.96 -20.69
CA MET A 1 4.55 -1.14 -19.49
C MET A 1 3.75 -2.00 -18.53
N ASN A 2 4.43 -2.58 -17.54
CA ASN A 2 3.84 -3.45 -16.53
C ASN A 2 3.05 -2.61 -15.53
N SER A 3 2.12 -3.26 -14.83
CA SER A 3 1.09 -2.55 -14.06
C SER A 3 1.61 -1.70 -12.90
N PHE A 4 2.85 -1.91 -12.44
CA PHE A 4 3.51 -1.09 -11.42
C PHE A 4 4.71 -0.27 -11.94
N ASP A 5 4.98 -0.24 -13.25
CA ASP A 5 6.12 0.51 -13.81
C ASP A 5 6.04 2.00 -13.45
N PHE A 6 4.83 2.54 -13.34
CA PHE A 6 4.62 3.92 -12.92
C PHE A 6 5.29 4.20 -11.57
N LEU A 7 5.38 3.24 -10.65
CA LEU A 7 5.84 3.48 -9.29
C LEU A 7 7.37 3.60 -9.19
N VAL A 8 8.13 3.09 -10.16
CA VAL A 8 9.60 3.10 -10.14
C VAL A 8 10.13 4.54 -10.06
N GLY A 9 11.05 4.81 -9.13
CA GLY A 9 11.62 6.14 -8.90
C GLY A 9 11.41 6.63 -7.46
N THR A 10 11.47 7.95 -7.28
CA THR A 10 11.36 8.59 -5.96
C THR A 10 10.12 9.47 -5.86
N TRP A 11 9.47 9.44 -4.71
CA TRP A 11 8.18 10.07 -4.46
C TRP A 11 8.16 10.77 -3.11
N ASP A 12 7.54 11.93 -3.08
CA ASP A 12 7.07 12.58 -1.86
C ASP A 12 5.62 12.16 -1.62
N VAL A 13 5.31 11.79 -0.37
CA VAL A 13 4.07 11.14 0.00
C VAL A 13 3.36 11.92 1.11
N ALA A 14 2.18 12.44 0.83
CA ALA A 14 1.29 13.00 1.85
C ALA A 14 0.40 11.87 2.40
N ASN A 15 0.56 11.56 3.68
CA ASN A 15 -0.23 10.52 4.35
C ASN A 15 -1.39 11.15 5.11
N ARG A 16 -2.53 10.46 5.08
CA ARG A 16 -3.62 10.66 6.02
C ARG A 16 -4.00 9.30 6.61
N TYR A 17 -3.79 9.11 7.90
CA TYR A 17 -3.85 7.82 8.60
C TYR A 17 -4.84 7.88 9.75
N LEU A 18 -5.74 6.89 9.85
CA LEU A 18 -6.73 6.84 10.92
C LEU A 18 -6.04 6.44 12.22
N THR A 19 -6.23 7.22 13.29
CA THR A 19 -5.53 7.00 14.58
C THR A 19 -6.03 5.74 15.29
N ARG A 20 -7.32 5.40 15.12
CA ARG A 20 -7.95 4.19 15.68
C ARG A 20 -8.80 3.51 14.62
N ARG A 21 -8.46 2.26 14.28
CA ARG A 21 -9.16 1.46 13.27
C ARG A 21 -10.27 0.62 13.89
N LEU A 22 -11.34 0.40 13.14
CA LEU A 22 -12.46 -0.47 13.50
C LEU A 22 -13.07 -0.10 14.87
N ALA A 23 -13.07 1.20 15.17
CA ALA A 23 -13.51 1.77 16.43
C ALA A 23 -14.55 2.89 16.22
N GLY A 24 -15.03 3.09 14.99
CA GLY A 24 -15.93 4.19 14.64
C GLY A 24 -15.26 5.56 14.72
N SER A 25 -13.94 5.62 14.59
CA SER A 25 -13.17 6.86 14.68
C SER A 25 -13.19 7.60 13.36
N ASP A 26 -13.20 8.93 13.44
CA ASP A 26 -13.01 9.87 12.35
C ASP A 26 -11.78 10.77 12.60
N GLU A 27 -10.93 10.40 13.56
CA GLU A 27 -9.70 11.13 13.88
C GLU A 27 -8.58 10.71 12.94
N TRP A 28 -8.17 11.65 12.09
CA TRP A 28 -7.10 11.44 11.13
C TRP A 28 -5.84 12.19 11.53
N GLU A 29 -4.72 11.53 11.35
CA GLU A 29 -3.40 12.13 11.48
C GLU A 29 -2.77 12.27 10.10
N GLU A 30 -2.15 13.43 9.85
CA GLU A 30 -1.45 13.71 8.61
C GLU A 30 0.07 13.80 8.84
N PHE A 31 0.84 13.22 7.92
CA PHE A 31 2.30 13.26 8.00
C PHE A 31 2.99 13.04 6.65
N PRO A 32 4.19 13.61 6.45
CA PRO A 32 4.97 13.38 5.24
C PRO A 32 5.65 12.01 5.26
N GLY A 33 5.86 11.47 4.07
CA GLY A 33 6.74 10.35 3.81
C GLY A 33 7.53 10.55 2.53
N ARG A 34 8.60 9.78 2.37
CA ARG A 34 9.38 9.73 1.12
C ARG A 34 9.63 8.29 0.74
N ALA A 35 9.21 7.92 -0.47
CA ALA A 35 9.27 6.56 -0.97
C ALA A 35 10.25 6.44 -2.14
N VAL A 36 10.99 5.32 -2.18
CA VAL A 36 11.85 4.97 -3.32
C VAL A 36 11.49 3.56 -3.77
N SER A 37 11.09 3.41 -5.03
CA SER A 37 10.76 2.12 -5.64
C SER A 37 11.77 1.74 -6.71
N ARG A 38 12.15 0.46 -6.73
CA ARG A 38 13.09 -0.13 -7.69
C ARG A 38 12.51 -1.40 -8.30
N PRO A 39 12.62 -1.60 -9.62
CA PRO A 39 12.16 -2.83 -10.26
C PRO A 39 13.17 -3.96 -10.08
N PHE A 40 12.71 -5.19 -10.29
CA PHE A 40 13.55 -6.38 -10.49
C PHE A 40 12.87 -7.33 -11.48
N PHE A 41 13.59 -8.37 -11.93
CA PHE A 41 13.12 -9.33 -12.94
C PHE A 41 12.51 -8.65 -14.17
N ASP A 42 13.18 -7.62 -14.69
CA ASP A 42 12.75 -6.86 -15.87
C ASP A 42 11.30 -6.32 -15.77
N GLY A 43 10.92 -5.90 -14.56
CA GLY A 43 9.62 -5.32 -14.26
C GLY A 43 8.55 -6.33 -13.83
N ALA A 44 8.86 -7.62 -13.73
CA ALA A 44 7.98 -8.62 -13.14
C ALA A 44 7.88 -8.52 -11.60
N GLY A 45 8.65 -7.62 -11.00
CA GLY A 45 8.49 -7.22 -9.62
C GLY A 45 9.08 -5.86 -9.30
N ASN A 46 8.73 -5.33 -8.14
CA ASN A 46 9.36 -4.14 -7.58
C ASN A 46 9.41 -4.20 -6.06
N PHE A 47 10.33 -3.43 -5.50
CA PHE A 47 10.44 -3.21 -4.07
C PHE A 47 10.46 -1.71 -3.80
N ASP A 48 9.66 -1.25 -2.84
CA ASP A 48 9.80 0.10 -2.29
C ASP A 48 10.16 0.10 -0.81
N GLU A 49 10.83 1.17 -0.41
CA GLU A 49 10.92 1.60 0.98
C GLU A 49 10.34 3.00 1.10
N ILE A 50 9.50 3.22 2.10
CA ILE A 50 8.98 4.52 2.50
C ILE A 50 9.48 4.88 3.90
N VAL A 51 10.09 6.05 4.02
CA VAL A 51 10.48 6.64 5.30
C VAL A 51 9.42 7.63 5.74
N PHE A 52 9.06 7.62 7.03
CA PHE A 52 8.18 8.61 7.65
C PHE A 52 8.98 9.48 8.63
N PRO A 53 9.59 10.60 8.19
CA PRO A 53 10.59 11.32 8.98
C PRO A 53 10.05 11.82 10.33
N THR A 54 8.79 12.25 10.38
CA THR A 54 8.14 12.75 11.60
C THR A 54 7.67 11.62 12.53
N LYS A 55 7.74 10.36 12.10
CA LYS A 55 7.26 9.20 12.87
C LYS A 55 8.38 8.30 13.37
N GLY A 56 9.60 8.42 12.82
CA GLY A 56 10.75 7.65 13.25
C GLY A 56 10.70 6.16 12.87
N TRP A 57 9.78 5.76 11.98
CA TRP A 57 9.70 4.40 11.45
C TRP A 57 9.58 4.39 9.92
N ARG A 58 9.77 3.21 9.33
CA ARG A 58 9.80 2.98 7.89
C ARG A 58 8.89 1.81 7.51
N GLY A 59 8.39 1.84 6.29
CA GLY A 59 7.67 0.73 5.67
C GLY A 59 8.39 0.27 4.42
N ALA A 60 8.14 -0.96 4.01
CA ALA A 60 8.61 -1.47 2.74
C ALA A 60 7.58 -2.39 2.11
N THR A 61 7.50 -2.41 0.78
CA THR A 61 6.61 -3.29 0.04
C THR A 61 7.38 -4.08 -1.00
N LEU A 62 7.28 -5.41 -0.94
CA LEU A 62 7.68 -6.30 -2.04
C LEU A 62 6.46 -6.59 -2.90
N ARG A 63 6.58 -6.41 -4.22
CA ARG A 63 5.54 -6.74 -5.19
C ARG A 63 6.08 -7.73 -6.21
N ALA A 64 5.37 -8.84 -6.40
CA ALA A 64 5.74 -9.87 -7.36
C ALA A 64 4.55 -10.24 -8.24
N TYR A 65 4.78 -10.39 -9.55
CA TYR A 65 3.79 -10.83 -10.50
C TYR A 65 3.88 -12.34 -10.75
N ASP A 66 2.77 -13.04 -10.60
CA ASP A 66 2.61 -14.42 -11.02
C ASP A 66 2.03 -14.45 -12.45
N PRO A 67 2.81 -14.86 -13.48
CA PRO A 67 2.34 -14.90 -14.85
C PRO A 67 1.29 -15.99 -15.12
N ALA A 68 1.28 -17.07 -14.33
CA ALA A 68 0.31 -18.15 -14.47
C ALA A 68 -1.06 -17.73 -13.93
N ALA A 69 -1.08 -17.15 -12.73
CA ALA A 69 -2.32 -16.63 -12.12
C ALA A 69 -2.77 -15.29 -12.73
N ARG A 70 -1.85 -14.55 -13.35
CA ARG A 70 -2.02 -13.15 -13.81
C ARG A 70 -2.43 -12.22 -12.69
N LEU A 71 -1.79 -12.39 -11.53
CA LEU A 71 -2.04 -11.63 -10.31
C LEU A 71 -0.73 -11.12 -9.74
N TRP A 72 -0.81 -10.01 -9.02
CA TRP A 72 0.29 -9.52 -8.19
C TRP A 72 0.01 -9.86 -6.73
N SER A 73 1.08 -10.22 -6.00
CA SER A 73 1.09 -10.22 -4.54
C SER A 73 1.89 -9.02 -4.02
N LEU A 74 1.36 -8.37 -2.98
CA LEU A 74 2.00 -7.24 -2.31
C LEU A 74 2.23 -7.63 -0.85
N HIS A 75 3.48 -7.62 -0.42
CA HIS A 75 3.90 -7.96 0.93
C HIS A 75 4.44 -6.74 1.64
N TRP A 76 3.76 -6.30 2.69
CA TRP A 76 4.18 -5.17 3.52
C TRP A 76 5.12 -5.61 4.64
N VAL A 77 6.08 -4.75 4.98
CA VAL A 77 6.97 -4.89 6.13
C VAL A 77 7.03 -3.55 6.85
N SER A 78 6.89 -3.57 8.18
CA SER A 78 7.08 -2.41 9.04
C SER A 78 8.40 -2.54 9.79
N SER A 79 9.22 -1.48 9.81
CA SER A 79 10.47 -1.46 10.59
C SER A 79 10.25 -1.58 12.10
N ARG A 80 9.00 -1.38 12.57
CA ARG A 80 8.62 -1.53 13.98
C ARG A 80 8.52 -2.99 14.41
N THR A 81 8.21 -3.88 13.47
CA THR A 81 7.99 -5.30 13.74
C THR A 81 9.03 -6.19 13.08
N GLY A 82 9.63 -5.75 11.96
CA GLY A 82 10.56 -6.53 11.16
C GLY A 82 9.93 -7.77 10.51
N ARG A 83 8.60 -7.86 10.50
CA ARG A 83 7.84 -9.00 9.98
C ARG A 83 7.19 -8.64 8.65
N MET A 84 7.17 -9.62 7.77
CA MET A 84 6.38 -9.56 6.54
C MET A 84 4.95 -9.97 6.85
N ASP A 85 4.03 -9.07 6.60
CA ASP A 85 2.60 -9.31 6.79
C ASP A 85 2.07 -10.22 5.68
N PRO A 86 0.93 -10.92 5.89
CA PRO A 86 0.28 -11.69 4.83
C PRO A 86 0.04 -10.82 3.59
N PRO A 87 0.18 -11.39 2.37
CA PRO A 87 0.02 -10.60 1.18
C PRO A 87 -1.42 -10.18 0.95
N VAL A 88 -1.60 -9.04 0.30
CA VAL A 88 -2.79 -8.79 -0.51
C VAL A 88 -2.50 -9.19 -1.96
N VAL A 89 -3.50 -9.76 -2.62
CA VAL A 89 -3.38 -10.29 -3.98
C VAL A 89 -4.45 -9.67 -4.87
N GLY A 90 -4.10 -9.37 -6.13
CA GLY A 90 -5.01 -8.70 -7.05
C GLY A 90 -4.37 -8.29 -8.36
N ARG A 91 -5.02 -7.36 -9.07
CA ARG A 91 -4.58 -6.89 -10.39
C ARG A 91 -5.11 -5.50 -10.69
N PHE A 92 -4.57 -4.90 -11.75
CA PHE A 92 -5.11 -3.67 -12.32
C PHE A 92 -6.19 -3.98 -13.35
N GLN A 93 -7.27 -3.20 -13.31
CA GLN A 93 -8.36 -3.18 -14.28
C GLN A 93 -8.74 -1.71 -14.50
N ASP A 94 -8.77 -1.28 -15.76
CA ASP A 94 -9.18 0.08 -16.15
C ASP A 94 -8.47 1.22 -15.39
N GLY A 95 -7.15 1.05 -15.17
CA GLY A 95 -6.32 2.04 -14.47
C GLY A 95 -6.42 2.01 -12.94
N VAL A 96 -7.24 1.12 -12.37
CA VAL A 96 -7.39 0.93 -10.92
C VAL A 96 -6.82 -0.42 -10.51
N GLY A 97 -5.91 -0.43 -9.55
CA GLY A 97 -5.38 -1.65 -8.93
C GLY A 97 -6.14 -1.96 -7.66
N GLU A 98 -6.81 -3.11 -7.58
CA GLU A 98 -7.46 -3.59 -6.36
C GLU A 98 -6.80 -4.89 -5.91
N PHE A 99 -6.42 -4.94 -4.63
CA PHE A 99 -5.72 -6.06 -4.01
C PHE A 99 -6.36 -6.37 -2.66
N THR A 100 -6.65 -7.64 -2.39
CA THR A 100 -7.30 -8.06 -1.15
C THR A 100 -6.55 -9.21 -0.48
N GLY A 101 -6.64 -9.27 0.84
CA GLY A 101 -6.06 -10.33 1.66
C GLY A 101 -6.73 -10.38 3.03
N THR A 102 -6.13 -11.15 3.93
CA THR A 102 -6.56 -11.24 5.33
C THR A 102 -5.37 -11.02 6.25
N ASP A 103 -5.63 -10.46 7.42
CA ASP A 103 -4.61 -10.22 8.45
C ASP A 103 -5.25 -10.27 9.85
N VAL A 104 -4.46 -10.03 10.89
CA VAL A 104 -4.90 -9.94 12.28
C VAL A 104 -4.61 -8.55 12.82
N TRP A 105 -5.67 -7.79 13.13
CA TRP A 105 -5.57 -6.49 13.77
C TRP A 105 -6.02 -6.59 15.24
N GLU A 106 -5.10 -6.30 16.17
CA GLU A 106 -5.37 -6.38 17.63
C GLU A 106 -5.99 -7.72 18.07
N GLY A 107 -5.47 -8.83 17.52
CA GLY A 107 -5.95 -10.18 17.82
C GLY A 107 -7.25 -10.57 17.10
N ARG A 108 -7.83 -9.70 16.27
CA ARG A 108 -9.06 -9.97 15.51
C ARG A 108 -8.73 -10.22 14.04
N PRO A 109 -9.26 -11.28 13.41
CA PRO A 109 -9.17 -11.45 11.96
C PRO A 109 -9.83 -10.27 11.23
N VAL A 110 -9.13 -9.74 10.23
CA VAL A 110 -9.62 -8.66 9.36
C VAL A 110 -9.38 -9.01 7.90
N ARG A 111 -10.26 -8.52 7.04
CA ARG A 111 -10.00 -8.42 5.60
C ARG A 111 -9.25 -7.12 5.35
N VAL A 112 -8.27 -7.16 4.46
CA VAL A 112 -7.44 -6.03 4.06
C VAL A 112 -7.64 -5.77 2.59
N ARG A 113 -7.76 -4.50 2.20
CA ARG A 113 -7.82 -4.08 0.80
C ARG A 113 -6.88 -2.92 0.54
N PHE A 114 -6.10 -3.01 -0.54
CA PHE A 114 -5.36 -1.90 -1.11
C PHE A 114 -5.99 -1.47 -2.43
N ILE A 115 -6.09 -0.16 -2.65
CA ILE A 115 -6.51 0.44 -3.91
C ILE A 115 -5.42 1.37 -4.40
N TRP A 116 -5.04 1.22 -5.66
CA TRP A 116 -4.22 2.16 -6.42
C TRP A 116 -5.10 2.83 -7.48
N SER A 117 -5.10 4.15 -7.54
CA SER A 117 -5.91 4.92 -8.48
C SER A 117 -5.29 6.29 -8.77
N GLY A 118 -5.90 7.08 -9.67
CA GLY A 118 -5.45 8.44 -9.99
C GLY A 118 -4.00 8.47 -10.50
N ILE A 119 -3.59 7.43 -11.25
CA ILE A 119 -2.21 7.22 -11.66
C ILE A 119 -1.93 8.06 -12.91
N THR A 120 -0.87 8.87 -12.83
CA THR A 120 -0.33 9.65 -13.93
C THR A 120 1.19 9.43 -14.00
N ALA A 121 1.90 10.21 -14.83
CA ALA A 121 3.35 10.20 -14.85
C ALA A 121 3.97 10.75 -13.55
N ASP A 122 3.29 11.69 -12.89
CA ASP A 122 3.80 12.49 -11.78
C ASP A 122 3.04 12.33 -10.46
N SER A 123 1.92 11.60 -10.46
CA SER A 123 1.08 11.39 -9.28
C SER A 123 0.44 9.99 -9.23
N ALA A 124 0.14 9.53 -8.02
CA ALA A 124 -0.66 8.35 -7.77
C ALA A 124 -1.36 8.45 -6.41
N HIS A 125 -2.50 7.76 -6.26
CA HIS A 125 -3.19 7.64 -4.99
C HIS A 125 -3.24 6.17 -4.56
N TRP A 126 -2.81 5.92 -3.32
CA TRP A 126 -2.95 4.64 -2.67
C TRP A 126 -3.83 4.75 -1.44
N GLN A 127 -4.64 3.71 -1.20
CA GLN A 127 -5.50 3.60 -0.03
C GLN A 127 -5.45 2.20 0.56
N GLN A 128 -5.59 2.12 1.88
CA GLN A 128 -5.85 0.89 2.62
C GLN A 128 -7.19 0.96 3.34
N ALA A 129 -7.92 -0.15 3.30
CA ALA A 129 -9.12 -0.36 4.08
C ALA A 129 -9.09 -1.70 4.82
N PHE A 130 -9.69 -1.73 6.01
CA PHE A 130 -9.94 -2.94 6.79
C PHE A 130 -11.44 -3.18 6.89
N ALA A 131 -11.83 -4.45 7.01
CA ALA A 131 -13.19 -4.84 7.36
C ALA A 131 -13.16 -6.07 8.26
N LEU A 132 -14.02 -6.10 9.28
CA LEU A 132 -14.33 -7.34 10.00
C LEU A 132 -15.06 -8.32 9.06
N GLU A 133 -15.12 -9.60 9.44
CA GLU A 133 -15.89 -10.60 8.70
C GLU A 133 -17.36 -10.16 8.56
N GLY A 134 -17.88 -10.16 7.33
CA GLY A 134 -19.25 -9.70 7.03
C GLY A 134 -19.52 -8.20 7.21
N GLY A 135 -18.54 -7.42 7.69
CA GLY A 135 -18.68 -5.96 7.90
C GLY A 135 -18.40 -5.11 6.67
N GLU A 136 -18.61 -3.80 6.83
CA GLU A 136 -18.27 -2.79 5.82
C GLU A 136 -16.77 -2.44 5.83
N TRP A 137 -16.30 -1.87 4.71
CA TRP A 137 -14.92 -1.41 4.59
C TRP A 137 -14.68 -0.06 5.26
N GLU A 138 -13.74 0.00 6.18
CA GLU A 138 -13.22 1.22 6.78
C GLU A 138 -11.88 1.58 6.14
N THR A 139 -11.88 2.59 5.26
CA THR A 139 -10.62 3.16 4.76
C THR A 139 -9.90 3.82 5.91
N ASN A 140 -8.66 3.42 6.16
CA ASN A 140 -7.90 3.82 7.34
C ASN A 140 -6.49 4.34 7.03
N TRP A 141 -6.15 4.45 5.74
CA TRP A 141 -4.92 5.10 5.29
C TRP A 141 -5.08 5.58 3.85
N HIS A 142 -4.68 6.81 3.60
CA HIS A 142 -4.46 7.39 2.28
C HIS A 142 -3.00 7.80 2.13
N MET A 143 -2.44 7.56 0.95
CA MET A 143 -1.15 8.09 0.51
C MET A 143 -1.35 8.77 -0.83
N HIS A 144 -1.07 10.07 -0.88
CA HIS A 144 -0.99 10.82 -2.13
C HIS A 144 0.48 10.97 -2.50
N LEU A 145 0.87 10.34 -3.60
CA LEU A 145 2.24 10.32 -4.09
C LEU A 145 2.40 11.40 -5.16
N THR A 146 3.49 12.16 -5.08
CA THR A 146 3.95 13.10 -6.11
C THR A 146 5.43 12.85 -6.41
N ARG A 147 5.84 12.95 -7.67
CA ARG A 147 7.24 12.72 -8.04
C ARG A 147 8.14 13.69 -7.30
N ALA A 148 9.19 13.14 -6.72
CA ALA A 148 10.25 13.96 -6.16
C ALA A 148 10.97 14.71 -7.28
N THR A 149 11.17 16.00 -7.09
CA THR A 149 12.04 16.85 -7.92
C THR A 149 13.51 16.53 -7.68
#